data_AF-A0A8D0B543-F1
#
_entry.id   AF-A0A8D0B543-F1
#
_cell.length_a   1.000
_cell.length_b   1.000
_cell.length_c   1.000
_cell.angle_alpha   90.00
_cell.angle_beta   90.00
_cell.angle_gamma   90.00
#
_symmetry.space_group_name_H-M   'P 1'
#
loop_
_entity.id
_entity.type
_entity.pdbx_description
1 polymer ?
#
loop_
_entity_poly.entity_id
_entity_poly.type
_entity_poly.pdbx_seq_one_letter_code
_entity_poly.pdbx_strand_id
1 'polypeptide(L)'
;MGASGSRKVSFELDEQDRVRVLQGIRLSEDVVKRMKEPSQSKRDPHSQSLSPPLLPQAPEGKSKVSTEIHPPTADSLGRKPSEAEEDLYKRYEREQAIVQEELLRLAKREREAATESLSTTLQRERSSTNEEKRKTAQLSQELQWKDEELKRRDAFYKEQLARIEKKNSEIYKMTLDQYNEAATNAEDQIRNCWFILIEACLLQNPDHKGPQKQDSQHPPGFMLLRMSAFCPRWSMKAP
;
A
#
# COMPACT_ATOMS: atom_id res chain seq x y z
N MET A 1 9.26 20.33 26.10
CA MET A 1 8.90 18.96 25.67
C MET A 1 7.83 19.08 24.59
N GLY A 2 8.17 18.74 23.34
CA GLY A 2 7.30 18.96 22.17
C GLY A 2 6.27 17.83 22.01
N ALA A 3 4.99 18.17 22.05
CA ALA A 3 3.90 17.24 21.81
C ALA A 3 3.84 16.87 20.31
N SER A 4 4.38 15.70 19.97
CA SER A 4 4.20 15.09 18.64
C SER A 4 2.74 14.62 18.50
N GLY A 5 1.94 15.35 17.71
CA GLY A 5 0.57 14.98 17.41
C GLY A 5 0.52 13.74 16.53
N SER A 6 0.18 12.58 17.10
CA SER A 6 0.01 11.32 16.39
C SER A 6 -1.11 11.43 15.34
N ARG A 7 -0.73 11.50 14.06
CA ARG A 7 -1.65 11.46 12.91
C ARG A 7 -2.26 10.06 12.82
N LYS A 8 -3.52 9.91 13.23
CA LYS A 8 -4.24 8.61 13.20
C LYS A 8 -4.88 8.42 11.83
N VAL A 9 -4.75 7.21 11.31
CA VAL A 9 -5.27 6.78 10.01
C VAL A 9 -6.20 5.60 10.27
N SER A 10 -7.43 5.66 9.75
CA SER A 10 -8.41 4.59 9.88
C SER A 10 -8.51 3.82 8.56
N PHE A 11 -8.52 2.50 8.64
CA PHE A 11 -8.66 1.61 7.49
C PHE A 11 -10.09 1.06 7.44
N GLU A 12 -10.74 1.17 6.29
CA GLU A 12 -12.08 0.65 6.05
C GLU A 12 -12.09 -0.08 4.71
N LEU A 13 -12.78 -1.22 4.64
CA LEU A 13 -12.98 -1.97 3.39
C LEU A 13 -14.23 -1.42 2.68
N ASP A 14 -14.12 -1.19 1.37
CA ASP A 14 -15.27 -0.80 0.55
C ASP A 14 -16.10 -2.01 0.09
N GLU A 15 -17.22 -1.75 -0.59
CA GLU A 15 -18.14 -2.76 -1.13
C GLU A 15 -17.51 -3.69 -2.19
N GLN A 16 -16.26 -3.44 -2.59
CA GLN A 16 -15.49 -4.27 -3.51
C GLN A 16 -14.20 -4.81 -2.85
N ASP A 17 -14.20 -4.94 -1.52
CA ASP A 17 -13.09 -5.44 -0.70
C ASP A 17 -11.76 -4.67 -0.88
N ARG A 18 -11.80 -3.41 -1.33
CA ARG A 18 -10.59 -2.59 -1.45
C ARG A 18 -10.38 -1.78 -0.17
N VAL A 19 -9.14 -1.75 0.29
CA VAL A 19 -8.74 -0.95 1.46
C VAL A 19 -8.77 0.53 1.11
N ARG A 20 -9.62 1.29 1.79
CA ARG A 20 -9.65 2.75 1.75
C ARG A 20 -9.03 3.33 3.01
N VAL A 21 -8.23 4.37 2.83
CA VAL A 21 -7.47 5.02 3.89
C VAL A 21 -8.07 6.39 4.16
N LEU A 22 -8.72 6.55 5.31
CA LEU A 22 -9.27 7.84 5.74
C LEU A 22 -8.33 8.52 6.72
N GLN A 23 -7.68 9.59 6.24
CA GLN A 23 -6.82 10.44 7.06
C GLN A 23 -7.66 11.52 7.75
N GLY A 24 -8.03 11.28 9.01
CA GLY A 24 -8.75 12.24 9.82
C GLY A 24 -7.82 13.22 10.55
N ILE A 25 -8.27 14.46 10.72
CA ILE A 25 -7.64 15.41 11.64
C ILE A 25 -8.41 15.33 12.96
N ARG A 26 -7.80 14.76 14.00
CA ARG A 26 -8.36 14.85 15.35
C ARG A 26 -8.05 16.23 15.91
N LEU A 27 -9.11 16.96 16.27
CA LEU A 27 -8.99 18.20 17.02
C LEU A 27 -8.36 17.88 18.40
N SER A 28 -7.50 18.77 18.90
CA SER A 28 -6.96 18.62 20.25
C SER A 28 -8.09 18.72 21.28
N GLU A 29 -7.90 18.10 22.45
CA GLU A 29 -8.88 18.12 23.55
C GLU A 29 -9.32 19.55 23.89
N ASP A 30 -8.40 20.51 23.83
CA ASP A 30 -8.68 21.93 24.07
C ASP A 30 -9.60 22.56 23.00
N VAL A 31 -9.43 22.18 21.72
CA VAL A 31 -10.30 22.65 20.64
C VAL A 31 -11.69 22.02 20.77
N VAL A 32 -11.76 20.72 21.10
CA VAL A 32 -13.02 20.01 21.32
C VAL A 32 -13.78 20.58 22.52
N LYS A 33 -13.09 20.86 23.64
CA LYS A 33 -13.70 21.47 24.83
C LYS A 33 -14.30 22.84 24.52
N ARG A 34 -13.57 23.71 23.81
CA ARG A 34 -14.10 25.02 23.38
C ARG A 34 -15.30 24.92 22.44
N MET A 35 -15.38 23.88 21.61
CA MET A 35 -16.53 23.66 20.72
C MET A 35 -17.74 23.06 21.44
N LYS A 36 -17.51 22.36 22.55
CA LYS A 36 -18.57 21.71 23.34
C LYS A 36 -19.19 22.66 24.37
N GLU A 37 -18.48 23.69 24.79
CA GLU A 37 -19.01 24.74 25.66
C GLU A 37 -19.83 25.74 24.83
N PRO A 38 -21.14 25.92 25.08
CA PRO A 38 -21.90 27.00 24.44
C PRO A 38 -21.28 28.32 24.87
N SER A 39 -20.95 29.15 23.88
CA SER A 39 -20.25 30.42 24.00
C SER A 39 -20.96 31.40 24.94
N GLN A 40 -20.69 31.27 26.25
CA GLN A 40 -20.94 32.31 27.23
C GLN A 40 -19.77 33.29 27.15
N SER A 41 -20.02 34.36 26.41
CA SER A 41 -19.21 35.57 26.35
C SER A 41 -18.77 36.02 27.75
N LYS A 42 -17.46 36.23 27.93
CA LYS A 42 -16.97 37.30 28.80
C LYS A 42 -16.15 38.24 27.95
N ARG A 43 -16.77 39.38 27.62
CA ARG A 43 -16.08 40.59 27.20
C ARG A 43 -15.10 40.98 28.31
N ASP A 44 -13.86 41.26 27.93
CA ASP A 44 -13.22 42.55 28.15
C ASP A 44 -11.93 42.68 27.31
N PRO A 45 -11.47 43.92 27.03
CA PRO A 45 -11.27 44.37 25.66
C PRO A 45 -9.80 44.33 25.23
N HIS A 46 -9.53 43.81 24.02
CA HIS A 46 -8.60 44.42 23.07
C HIS A 46 -8.86 43.85 21.67
N SER A 47 -9.80 44.50 20.98
CA SER A 47 -9.79 44.81 19.55
C SER A 47 -8.35 44.92 18.99
N GLN A 48 -7.97 44.48 17.80
CA GLN A 48 -8.62 44.24 16.50
C GLN A 48 -7.81 43.12 15.80
N SER A 49 -8.40 42.07 15.22
CA SER A 49 -9.03 42.04 13.89
C SER A 49 -8.31 42.88 12.82
N LEU A 50 -7.26 42.33 12.21
CA LEU A 50 -6.74 42.81 10.93
C LEU A 50 -6.50 41.61 9.98
N SER A 51 -7.51 41.35 9.17
CA SER A 51 -7.36 41.11 7.72
C SER A 51 -8.16 42.24 7.06
N PRO A 52 -7.96 42.69 5.80
CA PRO A 52 -7.50 41.97 4.59
C PRO A 52 -6.57 42.93 3.72
N PRO A 53 -6.35 42.90 2.37
CA PRO A 53 -7.13 42.24 1.30
C PRO A 53 -6.42 41.70 0.02
N LEU A 54 -7.17 40.86 -0.70
CA LEU A 54 -7.08 40.66 -2.15
C LEU A 54 -7.77 41.84 -2.90
N LEU A 55 -7.13 42.31 -3.97
CA LEU A 55 -7.70 43.08 -5.10
C LEU A 55 -8.65 42.19 -5.94
N PRO A 56 -9.37 42.66 -6.99
CA PRO A 56 -9.62 44.03 -7.51
C PRO A 56 -11.12 44.31 -7.82
N GLN A 57 -11.57 45.58 -7.79
CA GLN A 57 -12.72 46.03 -8.60
C GLN A 57 -12.80 47.56 -8.70
N ALA A 58 -12.67 48.08 -9.92
CA ALA A 58 -13.28 49.34 -10.35
C ALA A 58 -14.75 49.05 -10.70
N PRO A 59 -15.71 49.99 -10.53
CA PRO A 59 -15.79 51.16 -11.41
C PRO A 59 -16.20 52.48 -10.74
N GLU A 60 -15.75 53.55 -11.38
CA GLU A 60 -16.42 54.85 -11.57
C GLU A 60 -17.26 55.45 -10.42
N GLY A 61 -16.66 56.41 -9.73
CA GLY A 61 -17.37 57.42 -8.95
C GLY A 61 -16.66 58.76 -9.11
N LYS A 62 -17.22 59.62 -9.97
CA LYS A 62 -16.80 61.02 -10.19
C LYS A 62 -16.57 61.74 -8.85
N SER A 63 -15.33 62.12 -8.57
CA SER A 63 -15.05 63.30 -7.77
C SER A 63 -13.83 64.01 -8.33
N LYS A 64 -14.12 65.15 -8.94
CA LYS A 64 -13.16 66.09 -9.47
C LYS A 64 -12.41 66.73 -8.30
N VAL A 65 -11.20 66.28 -8.03
CA VAL A 65 -10.17 67.12 -7.40
C VAL A 65 -8.87 66.78 -8.10
N SER A 66 -8.63 67.49 -9.21
CA SER A 66 -7.26 67.61 -9.73
C SER A 66 -6.49 68.43 -8.70
N THR A 67 -5.48 67.83 -8.09
CA THR A 67 -4.38 68.56 -7.48
C THR A 67 -3.10 68.00 -8.06
N GLU A 68 -3.04 68.03 -9.38
CA GLU A 68 -1.80 68.20 -10.11
C GLU A 68 -1.25 69.56 -9.69
N ILE A 69 -0.32 69.57 -8.73
CA ILE A 69 0.43 70.77 -8.38
C ILE A 69 1.40 71.01 -9.53
N HIS A 70 0.90 71.67 -10.57
CA HIS A 70 1.75 72.31 -11.56
C HIS A 70 2.69 73.30 -10.86
N PRO A 71 3.89 73.54 -11.41
CA PRO A 71 4.71 74.66 -10.97
C PRO A 71 3.88 75.94 -11.12
N PRO A 72 4.00 76.93 -10.20
CA PRO A 72 3.18 78.13 -10.28
C PRO A 72 3.38 78.79 -11.64
N THR A 73 2.33 78.79 -12.47
CA THR A 73 2.37 79.53 -13.72
C THR A 73 2.31 81.00 -13.35
N ALA A 74 3.35 81.73 -13.72
CA ALA A 74 3.60 83.12 -13.37
C ALA A 74 2.61 84.06 -14.06
N ASP A 75 1.38 84.12 -13.57
CA ASP A 75 0.39 85.12 -14.00
C ASP A 75 0.16 86.14 -12.87
N SER A 76 1.14 87.02 -12.67
CA SER A 76 0.87 88.42 -12.32
C SER A 76 2.11 89.30 -12.49
N LEU A 77 1.96 90.30 -13.38
CA LEU A 77 2.63 91.60 -13.32
C LEU A 77 4.14 91.60 -13.06
N GLY A 78 4.94 91.28 -14.09
CA GLY A 78 6.22 91.95 -14.38
C GLY A 78 7.24 92.16 -13.25
N ARG A 79 7.14 91.42 -12.15
CA ARG A 79 8.00 91.54 -10.98
C ARG A 79 9.01 90.42 -11.09
N LYS A 80 10.29 90.79 -11.24
CA LYS A 80 11.38 89.81 -11.19
C LYS A 80 11.27 89.05 -9.86
N PRO A 81 11.36 87.72 -9.86
CA PRO A 81 11.41 86.96 -8.62
C PRO A 81 12.51 87.57 -7.75
N SER A 82 12.19 87.76 -6.47
CA SER A 82 13.21 88.20 -5.52
C SER A 82 14.27 87.12 -5.45
N GLU A 83 15.54 87.50 -5.28
CA GLU A 83 16.67 86.57 -5.15
C GLU A 83 16.41 85.45 -4.11
N ALA A 84 15.66 85.78 -3.05
CA ALA A 84 15.24 84.82 -2.02
C ALA A 84 14.23 83.76 -2.51
N GLU A 85 13.38 84.09 -3.48
CA GLU A 85 12.34 83.19 -4.01
C GLU A 85 12.92 82.21 -5.03
N GLU A 86 13.83 82.67 -5.89
CA GLU A 86 14.60 81.80 -6.79
C GLU A 86 15.47 80.80 -6.01
N ASP A 87 16.06 81.22 -4.90
CA ASP A 87 16.91 80.35 -4.09
C ASP A 87 16.11 79.28 -3.32
N LEU A 88 14.88 79.58 -2.92
CA LEU A 88 13.95 78.57 -2.38
C LEU A 88 13.57 77.54 -3.44
N TYR A 89 13.27 77.97 -4.66
CA TYR A 89 12.93 77.08 -5.76
C TYR A 89 14.09 76.15 -6.12
N LYS A 90 15.32 76.68 -6.21
CA LYS A 90 16.54 75.89 -6.44
C LYS A 90 16.78 74.87 -5.33
N ARG A 91 16.51 75.22 -4.07
CA ARG A 91 16.61 74.28 -2.95
C ARG A 91 15.56 73.19 -3.04
N TYR A 92 14.32 73.54 -3.37
CA TYR A 92 13.24 72.57 -3.56
C TYR A 92 13.56 71.55 -4.66
N GLU A 93 14.07 71.97 -5.82
CA GLU A 93 14.46 71.05 -6.89
C GLU A 93 15.58 70.09 -6.48
N ARG A 94 16.57 70.57 -5.71
CA ARG A 94 17.64 69.72 -5.17
C ARG A 94 17.08 68.68 -4.20
N GLU A 95 16.20 69.09 -3.29
CA GLU A 95 15.55 68.16 -2.36
C GLU A 95 14.70 67.12 -3.11
N GLN A 96 13.96 67.53 -4.14
CA GLN A 96 13.24 66.64 -5.04
C GLN A 96 14.17 65.59 -5.67
N ALA A 97 15.32 66.01 -6.21
CA ALA A 97 16.28 65.10 -6.82
C ALA A 97 16.84 64.09 -5.81
N ILE A 98 17.18 64.54 -4.59
CA ILE A 98 17.67 63.67 -3.51
C ILE A 98 16.60 62.65 -3.11
N VAL A 99 15.35 63.09 -2.94
CA VAL A 99 14.24 62.18 -2.58
C VAL A 99 14.01 61.14 -3.68
N GLN A 100 14.04 61.54 -4.95
CA GLN A 100 13.90 60.61 -6.09
C GLN A 100 15.05 59.60 -6.13
N GLU A 101 16.29 60.04 -5.92
CA GLU A 101 17.48 59.17 -5.87
C GLU A 101 17.37 58.15 -4.72
N GLU A 102 16.97 58.60 -3.53
CA GLU A 102 16.82 57.72 -2.36
C GLU A 102 15.71 56.67 -2.55
N LEU A 103 14.59 57.04 -3.16
CA LEU A 103 13.52 56.09 -3.50
C LEU A 103 14.00 55.02 -4.48
N LEU A 104 14.76 55.42 -5.52
CA LEU A 104 15.29 54.48 -6.49
C LEU A 104 16.33 53.55 -5.86
N ARG A 105 17.17 54.09 -4.96
CA ARG A 105 18.14 53.31 -4.18
C ARG A 105 17.45 52.31 -3.26
N LEU A 106 16.34 52.69 -2.63
CA LEU A 106 15.54 51.82 -1.77
C LEU A 106 14.86 50.71 -2.59
N ALA A 107 14.23 51.05 -3.71
CA ALA A 107 13.56 50.10 -4.61
C ALA A 107 14.54 49.07 -5.17
N LYS A 108 15.77 49.48 -5.50
CA LYS A 108 16.83 48.56 -5.92
C LYS A 108 17.19 47.56 -4.81
N ARG A 109 17.44 48.06 -3.58
CA ARG A 109 17.76 47.19 -2.42
C ARG A 109 16.63 46.25 -2.08
N GLU A 110 15.37 46.71 -2.13
CA GLU A 110 14.21 45.87 -1.88
C GLU A 110 14.09 44.76 -2.93
N ARG A 111 14.30 45.08 -4.22
CA ARG A 111 14.32 44.09 -5.29
C ARG A 111 15.43 43.06 -5.10
N GLU A 112 16.65 43.50 -4.81
CA GLU A 112 17.80 42.61 -4.56
C GLU A 112 17.51 41.69 -3.37
N ALA A 113 17.06 42.24 -2.24
CA ALA A 113 16.69 41.45 -1.06
C ALA A 113 15.56 40.45 -1.35
N ALA A 114 14.55 40.84 -2.12
CA ALA A 114 13.47 39.94 -2.54
C ALA A 114 13.99 38.81 -3.44
N THR A 115 14.89 39.11 -4.39
CA THR A 115 15.49 38.08 -5.26
C THR A 115 16.41 37.12 -4.51
N GLU A 116 17.17 37.60 -3.52
CA GLU A 116 18.01 36.77 -2.65
C GLU A 116 17.14 35.90 -1.72
N SER A 117 16.07 36.46 -1.15
CA SER A 117 15.10 35.70 -0.36
C SER A 117 14.44 34.58 -1.18
N LEU A 118 14.06 34.88 -2.42
CA LEU A 118 13.48 33.90 -3.33
C LEU A 118 14.50 32.83 -3.75
N SER A 119 15.73 33.22 -4.08
CA SER A 119 16.78 32.27 -4.49
C SER A 119 17.17 31.32 -3.35
N THR A 120 17.29 31.83 -2.12
CA THR A 120 17.58 31.02 -0.92
C THR A 120 16.44 30.06 -0.60
N THR A 121 15.19 30.50 -0.74
CA THR A 121 14.01 29.65 -0.53
C THR A 121 13.93 28.54 -1.57
N LEU A 122 14.12 28.85 -2.86
CA LEU A 122 14.17 27.85 -3.93
C LEU A 122 15.32 26.86 -3.75
N GLN A 123 16.49 27.33 -3.31
CA GLN A 123 17.63 26.45 -3.06
C GLN A 123 17.34 25.47 -1.93
N ARG A 124 16.69 25.93 -0.85
CA ARG A 124 16.27 25.07 0.26
C ARG A 124 15.25 24.03 -0.20
N GLU A 125 14.25 24.43 -0.96
CA GLU A 125 13.23 23.53 -1.51
C GLU A 125 13.86 22.45 -2.41
N ARG A 126 14.76 22.84 -3.31
CA ARG A 126 15.49 21.91 -4.18
C ARG A 126 16.31 20.90 -3.37
N SER A 127 17.04 21.35 -2.35
CA SER A 127 17.79 20.45 -1.46
C SER A 127 16.87 19.48 -0.73
N SER A 128 15.75 19.96 -0.17
CA SER A 128 14.75 19.13 0.52
C SER A 128 14.15 18.09 -0.43
N THR A 129 13.78 18.50 -1.64
CA THR A 129 13.20 17.61 -2.66
C THR A 129 14.20 16.54 -3.08
N ASN A 130 15.47 16.90 -3.25
CA ASN A 130 16.52 15.94 -3.61
C ASN A 130 16.82 14.96 -2.48
N GLU A 131 16.79 15.41 -1.23
CA GLU A 131 16.93 14.54 -0.07
C GLU A 131 15.78 13.54 0.02
N GLU A 132 14.53 14.00 -0.17
CA GLU A 132 13.34 13.14 -0.19
C GLU A 132 13.38 12.12 -1.33
N LYS A 133 13.83 12.54 -2.53
CA LYS A 133 14.05 11.63 -3.66
C LYS A 133 15.07 10.54 -3.34
N ARG A 134 16.18 10.89 -2.67
CA ARG A 134 17.21 9.92 -2.26
C ARG A 134 16.65 8.93 -1.22
N LYS A 135 15.93 9.43 -0.21
CA LYS A 135 15.27 8.59 0.80
C LYS A 135 14.26 7.63 0.17
N THR A 136 13.44 8.12 -0.75
CA THR A 136 12.46 7.32 -1.48
C THR A 136 13.14 6.26 -2.34
N ALA A 137 14.22 6.61 -3.05
CA ALA A 137 14.99 5.64 -3.85
C ALA A 137 15.63 4.55 -2.98
N GLN A 138 16.18 4.90 -1.81
CA GLN A 138 16.74 3.94 -0.85
C GLN A 138 15.67 2.97 -0.34
N LEU A 139 14.52 3.48 0.09
CA LEU A 139 13.39 2.65 0.53
C LEU A 139 12.89 1.74 -0.59
N SER A 140 12.79 2.24 -1.81
CA SER A 140 12.41 1.43 -2.97
C SER A 140 13.39 0.28 -3.21
N GLN A 141 14.69 0.52 -3.08
CA GLN A 141 15.71 -0.51 -3.25
C GLN A 141 15.65 -1.56 -2.13
N GLU A 142 15.43 -1.12 -0.88
CA GLU A 142 15.26 -2.04 0.25
C GLU A 142 14.02 -2.93 0.06
N LEU A 143 12.89 -2.37 -0.38
CA LEU A 143 11.70 -3.15 -0.69
C LEU A 143 11.94 -4.18 -1.79
N GLN A 144 12.63 -3.79 -2.87
CA GLN A 144 12.99 -4.73 -3.93
C GLN A 144 13.85 -5.89 -3.42
N TRP A 145 14.86 -5.61 -2.59
CA TRP A 145 15.65 -6.66 -1.95
C TRP A 145 14.74 -7.61 -1.17
N LYS A 146 13.82 -7.07 -0.36
CA LYS A 146 12.93 -7.86 0.51
C LYS A 146 12.00 -8.74 -0.31
N ASP A 147 11.50 -8.24 -1.42
CA ASP A 147 10.68 -9.01 -2.36
C ASP A 147 11.48 -10.16 -3.00
N GLU A 148 12.74 -9.94 -3.38
CA GLU A 148 13.60 -10.99 -3.94
C GLU A 148 13.92 -12.08 -2.92
N GLU A 149 14.16 -11.73 -1.66
CA GLU A 149 14.37 -12.71 -0.59
C GLU A 149 13.11 -13.50 -0.28
N LEU A 150 11.95 -12.82 -0.21
CA LEU A 150 10.67 -13.51 -0.05
C LEU A 150 10.43 -14.50 -1.18
N LYS A 151 10.70 -14.11 -2.43
CA LYS A 151 10.64 -15.01 -3.59
C LYS A 151 11.60 -16.20 -3.46
N ARG A 152 12.83 -15.98 -2.99
CA ARG A 152 13.79 -17.07 -2.75
C ARG A 152 13.29 -18.06 -1.70
N ARG A 153 12.74 -17.57 -0.59
CA ARG A 153 12.17 -18.42 0.47
C ARG A 153 10.93 -19.17 0.00
N ASP A 154 10.03 -18.50 -0.71
CA ASP A 154 8.83 -19.10 -1.31
C ASP A 154 9.20 -20.24 -2.27
N ALA A 155 10.16 -20.00 -3.18
CA ALA A 155 10.66 -21.03 -4.08
C ALA A 155 11.26 -22.23 -3.32
N PHE A 156 12.03 -21.97 -2.24
CA PHE A 156 12.59 -23.03 -1.41
C PHE A 156 11.50 -23.90 -0.77
N TYR A 157 10.47 -23.29 -0.15
CA TYR A 157 9.41 -24.05 0.50
C TYR A 157 8.54 -24.81 -0.50
N LYS A 158 8.24 -24.22 -1.67
CA LYS A 158 7.54 -24.92 -2.76
C LYS A 158 8.31 -26.13 -3.24
N GLU A 159 9.62 -26.01 -3.41
CA GLU A 159 10.49 -27.14 -3.78
C GLU A 159 10.49 -28.25 -2.71
N GLN A 160 10.53 -27.89 -1.42
CA GLN A 160 10.43 -28.90 -0.35
C GLN A 160 9.09 -29.62 -0.35
N LEU A 161 7.98 -28.89 -0.53
CA LEU A 161 6.66 -29.49 -0.65
C LEU A 161 6.59 -30.47 -1.83
N ALA A 162 7.05 -30.05 -3.00
CA ALA A 162 7.09 -30.90 -4.19
C ALA A 162 7.92 -32.18 -3.97
N ARG A 163 9.05 -32.09 -3.25
CA ARG A 163 9.87 -33.26 -2.89
C ARG A 163 9.15 -34.22 -1.95
N ILE A 164 8.42 -33.70 -0.97
CA ILE A 164 7.65 -34.52 -0.03
C ILE A 164 6.48 -35.19 -0.75
N GLU A 165 5.73 -34.45 -1.56
CA GLU A 165 4.64 -34.98 -2.37
C GLU A 165 5.13 -36.08 -3.31
N LYS A 166 6.26 -35.87 -3.98
CA LYS A 166 6.90 -36.87 -4.83
C LYS A 166 7.23 -38.14 -4.05
N LYS A 167 7.95 -38.02 -2.92
CA LYS A 167 8.29 -39.20 -2.09
C LYS A 167 7.05 -39.92 -1.58
N ASN A 168 6.03 -39.18 -1.15
CA ASN A 168 4.76 -39.78 -0.71
C ASN A 168 4.12 -40.59 -1.84
N SER A 169 4.05 -40.02 -3.06
CA SER A 169 3.48 -40.72 -4.22
C SER A 169 4.27 -41.98 -4.59
N GLU A 170 5.60 -41.94 -4.51
CA GLU A 170 6.47 -43.08 -4.78
C GLU A 170 6.28 -44.20 -3.76
N ILE A 171 6.17 -43.86 -2.47
CA ILE A 171 5.90 -44.83 -1.39
C ILE A 171 4.55 -45.51 -1.62
N TYR A 172 3.47 -44.74 -1.87
CA TYR A 172 2.15 -45.34 -2.11
C TYR A 172 2.14 -46.28 -3.31
N LYS A 173 2.79 -45.88 -4.41
CA LYS A 173 2.89 -46.72 -5.60
C LYS A 173 3.66 -48.00 -5.31
N MET A 174 4.84 -47.91 -4.68
CA MET A 174 5.66 -49.07 -4.33
C MET A 174 4.91 -50.03 -3.39
N THR A 175 4.22 -49.51 -2.37
CA THR A 175 3.44 -50.33 -1.45
C THR A 175 2.26 -51.01 -2.15
N LEU A 176 1.60 -50.31 -3.09
CA LEU A 176 0.53 -50.88 -3.89
C LEU A 176 1.05 -52.01 -4.79
N ASP A 177 2.18 -51.80 -5.46
CA ASP A 177 2.82 -52.81 -6.31
C ASP A 177 3.20 -54.06 -5.49
N GLN A 178 3.82 -53.87 -4.32
CA GLN A 178 4.15 -54.97 -3.39
C GLN A 178 2.91 -55.74 -2.92
N TYR A 179 1.82 -55.05 -2.61
CA TYR A 179 0.56 -55.68 -2.23
C TYR A 179 -0.02 -56.51 -3.38
N ASN A 180 -0.04 -55.96 -4.60
CA ASN A 180 -0.56 -56.65 -5.78
C ASN A 180 0.26 -57.88 -6.14
N GLU A 181 1.60 -57.79 -6.03
CA GLU A 181 2.50 -58.93 -6.24
C GLU A 181 2.25 -60.03 -5.21
N ALA A 182 2.17 -59.67 -3.92
CA ALA A 182 1.87 -60.61 -2.85
C ALA A 182 0.48 -61.27 -3.02
N ALA A 183 -0.53 -60.50 -3.42
CA ALA A 183 -1.86 -61.01 -3.70
C ALA A 183 -1.86 -61.99 -4.88
N THR A 184 -1.21 -61.64 -6.00
CA THR A 184 -1.11 -62.49 -7.19
C THR A 184 -0.40 -63.80 -6.88
N ASN A 185 0.72 -63.75 -6.14
CA ASN A 185 1.45 -64.94 -5.71
C ASN A 185 0.60 -65.83 -4.78
N ALA A 186 -0.13 -65.25 -3.82
CA ALA A 186 -1.04 -66.00 -2.97
C ALA A 186 -2.15 -66.69 -3.76
N GLU A 187 -2.72 -66.00 -4.75
CA GLU A 187 -3.71 -66.60 -5.65
C GLU A 187 -3.12 -67.75 -6.48
N ASP A 188 -1.91 -67.59 -7.03
CA ASP A 188 -1.23 -68.66 -7.78
C ASP A 188 -0.93 -69.86 -6.90
N GLN A 189 -0.51 -69.65 -5.65
CA GLN A 189 -0.32 -70.74 -4.70
C GLN A 189 -1.62 -71.47 -4.40
N ILE A 190 -2.73 -70.76 -4.22
CA ILE A 190 -4.06 -71.35 -4.01
C ILE A 190 -4.48 -72.15 -5.26
N ARG A 191 -4.30 -71.59 -6.46
CA ARG A 191 -4.60 -72.27 -7.73
C ARG A 191 -3.79 -73.56 -7.87
N ASN A 192 -2.50 -73.52 -7.60
CA ASN A 192 -1.62 -74.70 -7.66
C ASN A 192 -1.98 -75.75 -6.60
N CYS A 193 -2.26 -75.34 -5.36
CA CYS A 193 -2.72 -76.27 -4.31
C CYS A 193 -4.03 -76.96 -4.72
N TRP A 194 -4.97 -76.20 -5.29
CA TRP A 194 -6.23 -76.75 -5.76
C TRP A 194 -6.01 -77.75 -6.90
N PHE A 195 -5.11 -77.45 -7.84
CA PHE A 195 -4.74 -78.36 -8.91
C PHE A 195 -4.15 -79.68 -8.38
N ILE A 196 -3.20 -79.61 -7.45
CA ILE A 196 -2.60 -80.80 -6.81
C ILE A 196 -3.65 -81.61 -6.05
N LEU A 197 -4.56 -80.96 -5.32
CA LEU A 197 -5.64 -81.63 -4.60
C LEU A 197 -6.61 -82.34 -5.56
N ILE A 198 -6.93 -81.75 -6.70
CA ILE A 198 -7.75 -82.38 -7.73
C ILE A 198 -7.04 -83.62 -8.29
N GLU A 199 -5.76 -83.51 -8.68
CA GLU A 199 -4.99 -84.67 -9.18
C GLU A 199 -4.91 -85.80 -8.14
N ALA A 200 -4.63 -85.47 -6.87
CA ALA A 200 -4.60 -86.46 -5.80
C ALA A 200 -5.96 -87.16 -5.61
N CYS A 201 -7.07 -86.41 -5.65
CA CYS A 201 -8.41 -86.99 -5.56
C CYS A 201 -8.73 -87.92 -6.75
N LEU A 202 -8.27 -87.59 -7.95
CA LEU A 202 -8.43 -88.42 -9.15
C LEU A 202 -7.60 -89.71 -9.08
N LEU A 203 -6.38 -89.65 -8.52
CA LEU A 203 -5.51 -90.81 -8.32
C LEU A 203 -6.00 -91.77 -7.22
N GLN A 204 -6.69 -91.26 -6.19
CA GLN A 204 -7.20 -92.08 -5.08
C GLN A 204 -8.48 -92.88 -5.43
N ASN A 205 -9.18 -92.54 -6.52
CA ASN A 205 -10.40 -93.23 -6.97
C ASN A 205 -10.33 -93.59 -8.46
N PRO A 206 -9.56 -94.63 -8.85
CA PRO A 206 -9.45 -95.05 -10.25
C PRO A 206 -10.73 -95.72 -10.78
N ASP A 207 -11.67 -96.10 -9.91
CA ASP A 207 -12.81 -96.98 -10.24
C ASP A 207 -14.18 -96.45 -9.80
N HIS A 208 -14.32 -95.12 -9.67
CA HIS A 208 -15.66 -94.54 -9.58
C HIS A 208 -16.19 -94.31 -11.00
N LYS A 209 -17.10 -95.19 -11.45
CA LYS A 209 -18.02 -94.88 -12.55
C LYS A 209 -18.53 -93.46 -12.35
N GLY A 210 -18.25 -92.62 -13.34
CA GLY A 210 -18.58 -91.20 -13.31
C GLY A 210 -20.04 -90.97 -12.91
N PRO A 211 -20.34 -89.88 -12.18
CA PRO A 211 -21.72 -89.55 -11.91
C PRO A 211 -22.42 -89.37 -13.27
N GLN A 212 -23.53 -90.09 -13.45
CA GLN A 212 -24.45 -89.85 -14.55
C GLN A 212 -24.69 -88.35 -14.67
N LYS A 213 -24.59 -87.83 -15.90
CA LYS A 213 -25.16 -86.54 -16.27
C LYS A 213 -26.61 -86.50 -15.78
N GLN A 214 -26.84 -85.80 -14.67
CA GLN A 214 -28.13 -85.20 -14.42
C GLN A 214 -27.98 -83.75 -14.84
N ASP A 215 -28.64 -83.42 -15.95
CA ASP A 215 -28.89 -82.05 -16.34
C ASP A 215 -29.64 -81.37 -15.19
N SER A 216 -28.95 -80.54 -14.44
CA SER A 216 -29.57 -79.65 -13.46
C SER A 216 -28.91 -78.30 -13.58
N GLN A 217 -29.65 -77.43 -14.26
CA GLN A 217 -29.41 -76.01 -14.41
C GLN A 217 -29.21 -75.37 -13.03
N HIS A 218 -28.02 -74.85 -12.76
CA HIS A 218 -27.79 -73.93 -11.64
C HIS A 218 -27.02 -72.69 -12.13
N PRO A 219 -27.38 -71.48 -11.66
CA PRO A 219 -26.84 -70.24 -12.19
C PRO A 219 -25.43 -69.96 -11.65
N PRO A 220 -24.62 -69.16 -12.37
CA PRO A 220 -23.24 -68.87 -12.00
C PRO A 220 -23.22 -67.95 -10.78
N GLY A 221 -22.88 -68.50 -9.61
CA GLY A 221 -22.75 -67.70 -8.38
C GLY A 221 -22.40 -68.46 -7.09
N PHE A 222 -22.29 -69.79 -7.12
CA PHE A 222 -22.18 -70.59 -5.87
C PHE A 222 -20.77 -70.90 -5.37
N MET A 223 -19.71 -70.27 -5.91
CA MET A 223 -18.31 -70.56 -5.50
C MET A 223 -17.74 -69.65 -4.41
N LEU A 224 -18.52 -68.73 -3.80
CA LEU A 224 -17.98 -67.81 -2.78
C LEU A 224 -18.31 -68.17 -1.31
N LEU A 225 -19.01 -69.27 -1.02
CA LEU A 225 -19.50 -69.53 0.34
C LEU A 225 -18.90 -70.75 1.07
N ARG A 226 -17.71 -71.21 0.67
CA ARG A 226 -17.01 -72.32 1.39
C ARG A 226 -15.58 -72.03 1.86
N MET A 227 -15.16 -70.76 1.91
CA MET A 227 -13.87 -70.37 2.49
C MET A 227 -13.94 -69.94 3.97
N SER A 228 -15.08 -70.06 4.65
CA SER A 228 -15.22 -69.65 6.05
C SER A 228 -14.81 -70.70 7.09
N ALA A 229 -14.30 -71.86 6.68
CA ALA A 229 -14.04 -72.98 7.59
C ALA A 229 -12.62 -73.55 7.51
N PHE A 230 -11.59 -72.71 7.39
CA PHE A 230 -10.24 -73.04 7.90
C PHE A 230 -9.35 -71.78 7.87
N CYS A 231 -9.30 -71.04 8.97
CA CYS A 231 -8.33 -69.95 9.13
C CYS A 231 -7.61 -70.14 10.47
N PRO A 232 -6.34 -70.60 10.49
CA PRO A 232 -5.54 -70.53 11.68
C PRO A 232 -5.09 -69.07 11.87
N ARG A 233 -5.54 -68.52 13.01
CA ARG A 233 -5.12 -67.29 13.67
C ARG A 233 -3.74 -66.77 13.25
N TRP A 234 -3.70 -65.76 12.39
CA TRP A 234 -2.50 -64.95 12.15
C TRP A 234 -2.28 -64.04 13.36
N SER A 235 -1.24 -64.35 14.14
CA SER A 235 -0.78 -63.50 15.24
C SER A 235 -0.01 -62.31 14.68
N MET A 236 -0.69 -61.20 14.45
CA MET A 236 -0.04 -59.91 14.25
C MET A 236 0.72 -59.54 15.54
N LYS A 237 2.04 -59.51 15.44
CA LYS A 237 2.90 -58.76 16.36
C LYS A 237 3.41 -57.57 15.58
N ALA A 238 3.05 -56.38 16.06
CA ALA A 238 3.50 -55.10 15.54
C ALA A 238 3.70 -54.17 16.74
N PRO A 239 4.53 -53.13 16.57
CA PRO A 239 5.98 -53.18 16.48
C PRO A 239 6.67 -53.21 17.85
#